data_AF-A0A2N9E9K6-F1
#
_entry.id   AF-A0A2N9E9K6-F1
#
_cell.length_a   1.000
_cell.length_b   1.000
_cell.length_c   1.000
_cell.angle_alpha   90.00
_cell.angle_beta   90.00
_cell.angle_gamma   90.00
#
_symmetry.space_group_name_H-M   'P 1'
#
loop_
_entity.id
_entity.type
_entity.pdbx_description
1 polymer ?
#
loop_
_entity_poly.entity_id
_entity_poly.type
_entity_poly.pdbx_seq_one_letter_code
_entity_poly.pdbx_strand_id
1 'polypeptide(L)'
;MTSIPIMKRPRPRPTPPPTPPLSTTKPRSQTHHTKKSKPTTIKWVPLNLTQSELSLPLTFPTGQTFRWKQTGPLQYTGVVHSHLVSLNHLQNGDVSYCLHHTTTSETSARSALLDFLNAGISLSEIWEVFSASDPRFAELACHLGGARVLRQDPLECLIQFLCSSNNNIKRITKMVDFVSSLGNYLGTVEGLQFYQFPSLEQLAMVSEAQLREAGFGYRAKYVVGTVNALQSKPGGGAEWLASLRNLDLQEVIDALSTLPGVGPKVAACIALFSLDQHHAIPVDTHVWQIATRYLLPELAGVRLTPKLCSRVAEAFVSKYGKYAGWAQTLLFIAELPSQKALLPSHFWSTKEKKSTKTKNGEMCIVYILHDAFSVICFCENSPLCSQPPPETTSHHQERPTAWLSAQICNHRGHAVKHGPRWFWFVLSSDFRWLFVVQISTAAATTRRASRRGSLLRSVTTEATP
;
A
#
# COMPACT_ATOMS: atom_id res chain seq x y z
N MET A 1 92.84 -57.99 40.88
CA MET A 1 91.57 -58.38 41.54
C MET A 1 90.46 -58.18 40.52
N THR A 2 90.11 -59.23 39.75
CA THR A 2 88.87 -60.06 39.93
C THR A 2 87.59 -59.26 39.63
N SER A 3 86.66 -59.59 38.73
CA SER A 3 86.30 -60.82 38.00
C SER A 3 85.34 -60.49 36.84
N ILE A 4 85.26 -61.35 35.82
CA ILE A 4 84.14 -61.38 34.83
C ILE A 4 82.93 -62.11 35.47
N PRO A 5 81.67 -61.75 35.18
CA PRO A 5 80.83 -62.69 34.43
C PRO A 5 79.71 -62.10 33.52
N ILE A 6 79.62 -62.68 32.32
CA ILE A 6 78.45 -63.35 31.71
C ILE A 6 77.19 -62.53 31.33
N MET A 7 76.87 -62.64 30.02
CA MET A 7 75.69 -62.16 29.30
C MET A 7 74.32 -62.59 29.89
N LYS A 8 73.34 -61.69 29.82
CA LYS A 8 71.90 -62.02 29.87
C LYS A 8 71.19 -61.53 28.59
N ARG A 9 70.42 -62.44 27.99
CA ARG A 9 69.64 -62.29 26.74
C ARG A 9 68.57 -61.18 26.81
N PRO A 10 68.19 -60.55 25.68
CA PRO A 10 67.09 -59.60 25.63
C PRO A 10 65.72 -60.28 25.76
N ARG A 11 64.80 -59.67 26.51
CA ARG A 11 63.39 -60.09 26.61
C ARG A 11 62.58 -59.65 25.38
N PRO A 12 61.56 -60.41 24.97
CA PRO A 12 60.76 -60.10 23.78
C PRO A 12 59.81 -58.92 23.99
N ARG A 13 59.56 -58.20 22.90
CA ARG A 13 58.64 -57.06 22.79
C ARG A 13 57.19 -57.58 22.62
N PRO A 14 56.17 -56.97 23.28
CA PRO A 14 54.78 -57.45 23.17
C PRO A 14 54.17 -57.12 21.80
N THR A 15 53.33 -58.05 21.31
CA THR A 15 52.60 -57.99 20.04
C THR A 15 51.35 -57.09 20.12
N PRO A 16 51.02 -56.32 19.06
CA PRO A 16 49.82 -55.49 19.00
C PRO A 16 48.53 -56.29 18.69
N PRO A 17 47.35 -55.76 19.07
CA PRO A 17 46.05 -56.43 18.91
C PRO A 17 45.54 -56.44 17.45
N PRO A 18 44.65 -57.39 17.09
CA PRO A 18 44.26 -57.66 15.71
C PRO A 18 43.21 -56.68 15.15
N THR A 19 43.36 -56.40 13.85
CA THR A 19 42.50 -55.53 13.01
C THR A 19 41.16 -56.20 12.67
N PRO A 20 40.02 -55.48 12.69
CA PRO A 20 38.74 -56.00 12.20
C PRO A 20 38.65 -56.06 10.66
N PRO A 21 37.78 -56.90 10.07
CA PRO A 21 37.75 -57.13 8.63
C PRO A 21 37.05 -56.00 7.84
N LEU A 22 37.61 -55.71 6.67
CA LEU A 22 37.06 -54.84 5.63
C LEU A 22 35.78 -55.47 5.04
N SER A 23 34.64 -54.79 5.13
CA SER A 23 33.46 -55.08 4.31
C SER A 23 33.24 -53.97 3.29
N THR A 24 33.41 -54.33 2.03
CA THR A 24 33.14 -53.50 0.86
C THR A 24 31.64 -53.36 0.64
N THR A 25 31.08 -52.17 0.83
CA THR A 25 29.75 -51.82 0.28
C THR A 25 29.82 -50.45 -0.40
N LYS A 26 29.54 -50.43 -1.70
CA LYS A 26 29.47 -49.23 -2.55
C LYS A 26 28.41 -48.24 -2.02
N PRO A 27 28.60 -46.92 -2.12
CA PRO A 27 27.56 -45.96 -1.79
C PRO A 27 26.45 -46.04 -2.85
N ARG A 28 25.28 -46.52 -2.43
CA ARG A 28 24.04 -46.46 -3.21
C ARG A 28 23.50 -45.03 -3.08
N SER A 29 23.40 -44.33 -4.20
CA SER A 29 22.76 -43.03 -4.34
C SER A 29 21.34 -43.07 -3.75
N GLN A 30 21.17 -42.50 -2.57
CA GLN A 30 19.85 -42.21 -2.01
C GLN A 30 19.33 -40.94 -2.70
N THR A 31 18.59 -41.14 -3.78
CA THR A 31 17.66 -40.14 -4.29
C THR A 31 16.69 -39.80 -3.17
N HIS A 32 16.78 -38.57 -2.66
CA HIS A 32 15.73 -37.97 -1.84
C HIS A 32 14.44 -37.97 -2.66
N HIS A 33 13.58 -38.96 -2.42
CA HIS A 33 12.20 -38.90 -2.84
C HIS A 33 11.53 -37.78 -2.04
N THR A 34 11.55 -36.56 -2.60
CA THR A 34 10.56 -35.54 -2.27
C THR A 34 9.19 -36.19 -2.48
N LYS A 35 8.47 -36.46 -1.39
CA LYS A 35 7.04 -36.78 -1.46
C LYS A 35 6.37 -35.64 -2.21
N LYS A 36 6.09 -35.84 -3.50
CA LYS A 36 5.17 -34.98 -4.24
C LYS A 36 3.83 -35.10 -3.50
N SER A 37 3.48 -34.05 -2.75
CA SER A 37 2.13 -33.89 -2.22
C SER A 37 1.16 -34.01 -3.39
N LYS A 38 0.14 -34.88 -3.26
CA LYS A 38 -0.97 -34.92 -4.22
C LYS A 38 -1.51 -33.49 -4.38
N PRO A 39 -1.87 -33.04 -5.60
CA PRO A 39 -2.49 -31.75 -5.77
C PRO A 39 -3.80 -31.73 -4.98
N THR A 40 -3.81 -31.00 -3.88
CA THR A 40 -5.01 -30.76 -3.08
C THR A 40 -5.94 -29.95 -3.96
N THR A 41 -7.07 -30.52 -4.37
CA THR A 41 -8.07 -29.78 -5.14
C THR A 41 -8.55 -28.61 -4.28
N ILE A 42 -8.24 -27.39 -4.69
CA ILE A 42 -8.60 -26.19 -3.94
C ILE A 42 -10.13 -26.05 -3.98
N LYS A 43 -10.77 -26.19 -2.82
CA LYS A 43 -12.22 -26.03 -2.66
C LYS A 43 -12.54 -24.60 -2.25
N TRP A 44 -13.23 -23.88 -3.12
CA TRP A 44 -13.79 -22.56 -2.80
C TRP A 44 -15.13 -22.69 -2.08
N VAL A 45 -15.31 -21.94 -1.01
CA VAL A 45 -16.50 -21.92 -0.18
C VAL A 45 -17.03 -20.49 -0.07
N PRO A 46 -18.35 -20.26 -0.21
CA PRO A 46 -18.93 -18.93 0.01
C PRO A 46 -18.65 -18.41 1.43
N LEU A 47 -18.20 -17.16 1.53
CA LEU A 47 -18.00 -16.48 2.81
C LEU A 47 -19.30 -15.81 3.31
N ASN A 48 -20.29 -15.65 2.43
CA ASN A 48 -21.57 -14.98 2.68
C ASN A 48 -21.42 -13.49 3.04
N LEU A 49 -20.45 -12.82 2.41
CA LEU A 49 -20.30 -11.37 2.44
C LEU A 49 -20.52 -10.85 1.02
N THR A 50 -21.48 -9.95 0.88
CA THR A 50 -21.79 -9.30 -0.41
C THR A 50 -20.74 -8.25 -0.74
N GLN A 51 -20.75 -7.76 -1.98
CA GLN A 51 -19.85 -6.68 -2.40
C GLN A 51 -20.01 -5.39 -1.58
N SER A 52 -21.23 -5.09 -1.10
CA SER A 52 -21.49 -3.92 -0.24
C SER A 52 -20.88 -4.08 1.16
N GLU A 53 -20.69 -5.33 1.61
CA GLU A 53 -20.13 -5.64 2.91
C GLU A 53 -18.61 -5.88 2.87
N LEU A 54 -18.06 -6.31 1.73
CA LEU A 54 -16.62 -6.54 1.58
C LEU A 54 -16.16 -6.37 0.13
N SER A 55 -15.24 -5.44 -0.07
CA SER A 55 -14.49 -5.25 -1.31
C SER A 55 -13.01 -5.51 -1.06
N LEU A 56 -12.46 -6.60 -1.60
CA LEU A 56 -11.07 -6.99 -1.37
C LEU A 56 -10.07 -5.89 -1.83
N PRO A 57 -10.24 -5.24 -3.00
CA PRO A 57 -9.36 -4.15 -3.44
C PRO A 57 -9.45 -2.88 -2.59
N LEU A 58 -10.57 -2.67 -1.88
CA LEU A 58 -10.76 -1.52 -0.98
C LEU A 58 -10.49 -1.88 0.49
N THR A 59 -10.07 -3.12 0.76
CA THR A 59 -9.76 -3.60 2.12
C THR A 59 -8.28 -3.92 2.28
N PHE A 60 -7.65 -4.62 1.35
CA PHE A 60 -6.27 -5.10 1.56
C PHE A 60 -5.16 -4.10 1.17
N PRO A 61 -5.12 -3.55 -0.05
CA PRO A 61 -4.03 -2.67 -0.47
C PRO A 61 -4.23 -1.21 -0.03
N THR A 62 -4.82 -0.97 1.14
CA THR A 62 -5.21 0.37 1.62
C THR A 62 -4.37 0.90 2.77
N GLY A 63 -3.38 0.13 3.24
CA GLY A 63 -2.46 0.55 4.29
C GLY A 63 -2.92 0.26 5.72
N GLN A 64 -4.07 -0.41 5.90
CA GLN A 64 -4.46 -0.97 7.20
C GLN A 64 -3.73 -2.28 7.52
N THR A 65 -3.40 -3.07 6.50
CA THR A 65 -2.59 -4.30 6.59
C THR A 65 -1.58 -4.33 5.45
N PHE A 66 -0.47 -5.05 5.64
CA PHE A 66 0.60 -5.18 4.66
C PHE A 66 0.93 -6.64 4.32
N ARG A 67 0.14 -7.60 4.82
CA ARG A 67 0.40 -9.06 4.70
C ARG A 67 -0.44 -9.76 3.64
N TRP A 68 -1.45 -9.10 3.11
CA TRP A 68 -2.31 -9.63 2.06
C TRP A 68 -1.76 -9.27 0.68
N LYS A 69 -1.52 -10.28 -0.14
CA LYS A 69 -0.92 -10.15 -1.47
C LYS A 69 -1.96 -10.45 -2.53
N GLN A 70 -1.98 -9.66 -3.59
CA GLN A 70 -2.81 -9.95 -4.75
C GLN A 70 -2.23 -11.17 -5.49
N THR A 71 -2.95 -12.29 -5.46
CA THR A 71 -2.56 -13.56 -6.10
C THR A 71 -3.45 -13.88 -7.30
N GLY A 72 -4.06 -12.87 -7.91
CA GLY A 72 -4.93 -13.02 -9.08
C GLY A 72 -5.82 -11.79 -9.28
N PRO A 73 -6.58 -11.74 -10.39
CA PRO A 73 -7.60 -10.72 -10.59
C PRO A 73 -8.65 -10.81 -9.48
N LEU A 74 -8.81 -9.74 -8.68
CA LEU A 74 -9.71 -9.70 -7.52
C LEU A 74 -9.49 -10.83 -6.49
N GLN A 75 -8.32 -11.46 -6.50
CA GLN A 75 -7.95 -12.51 -5.56
C GLN A 75 -6.82 -12.05 -4.67
N TYR A 76 -6.99 -12.22 -3.37
CA TYR A 76 -6.00 -11.88 -2.36
C TYR A 76 -5.72 -13.06 -1.46
N THR A 77 -4.46 -13.29 -1.16
CA THR A 77 -4.01 -14.34 -0.24
C THR A 77 -3.30 -13.71 0.93
N GLY A 78 -3.63 -14.19 2.12
CA GLY A 78 -3.04 -13.72 3.37
C GLY A 78 -3.06 -14.80 4.42
N VAL A 79 -2.52 -14.45 5.57
CA VAL A 79 -2.44 -15.35 6.73
C VAL A 79 -3.24 -14.73 7.86
N VAL A 80 -4.17 -15.52 8.41
CA VAL A 80 -4.94 -15.16 9.60
C VAL A 80 -4.58 -16.17 10.68
N HIS A 81 -3.89 -15.73 11.73
CA HIS A 81 -3.31 -16.61 12.75
C HIS A 81 -2.40 -17.69 12.10
N SER A 82 -2.77 -18.97 12.14
CA SER A 82 -2.06 -20.07 11.49
C SER A 82 -2.70 -20.56 10.18
N HIS A 83 -3.69 -19.83 9.66
CA HIS A 83 -4.46 -20.21 8.46
C HIS A 83 -3.97 -19.43 7.24
N LEU A 84 -3.51 -20.15 6.21
CA LEU A 84 -3.22 -19.57 4.90
C LEU A 84 -4.48 -19.62 4.05
N VAL A 85 -5.01 -18.44 3.70
CA VAL A 85 -6.34 -18.27 3.10
C VAL A 85 -6.23 -17.43 1.83
N SER A 86 -6.91 -17.85 0.77
CA SER A 86 -7.24 -16.95 -0.34
C SER A 86 -8.70 -16.52 -0.29
N LEU A 87 -8.96 -15.29 -0.68
CA LEU A 87 -10.27 -14.71 -0.92
C LEU A 87 -10.39 -14.33 -2.39
N ASN A 88 -11.57 -14.53 -2.96
CA ASN A 88 -11.88 -14.15 -4.33
C ASN A 88 -13.34 -13.66 -4.45
N HIS A 89 -13.57 -12.67 -5.31
CA HIS A 89 -14.93 -12.28 -5.70
C HIS A 89 -15.53 -13.30 -6.67
N LEU A 90 -16.78 -13.68 -6.42
CA LEU A 90 -17.64 -14.44 -7.31
C LEU A 90 -18.23 -13.50 -8.38
N GLN A 91 -18.82 -14.08 -9.43
CA GLN A 91 -19.42 -13.32 -10.52
C GLN A 91 -20.56 -12.39 -10.06
N ASN A 92 -21.26 -12.77 -9.00
CA ASN A 92 -22.33 -11.97 -8.39
C ASN A 92 -21.81 -10.88 -7.43
N GLY A 93 -20.49 -10.75 -7.28
CA GLY A 93 -19.86 -9.78 -6.37
C GLY A 93 -19.62 -10.30 -4.95
N ASP A 94 -20.19 -11.44 -4.57
CA ASP A 94 -20.00 -12.02 -3.24
C ASP A 94 -18.57 -12.56 -3.05
N VAL A 95 -18.13 -12.64 -1.80
CA VAL A 95 -16.80 -13.15 -1.47
C VAL A 95 -16.85 -14.65 -1.19
N SER A 96 -15.88 -15.37 -1.76
CA SER A 96 -15.57 -16.76 -1.45
C SER A 96 -14.17 -16.88 -0.87
N TYR A 97 -13.90 -17.96 -0.14
CA TYR A 97 -12.58 -18.26 0.41
C TYR A 97 -12.17 -19.70 0.15
N CYS A 98 -10.87 -19.96 0.16
CA CYS A 98 -10.30 -21.30 0.22
C CYS A 98 -9.13 -21.35 1.21
N LEU A 99 -8.90 -22.52 1.78
CA LEU A 99 -7.81 -22.77 2.72
C LEU A 99 -6.69 -23.54 2.00
N HIS A 100 -5.48 -22.99 2.05
CA HIS A 100 -4.27 -23.67 1.56
C HIS A 100 -3.54 -24.40 2.68
N HIS A 101 -3.61 -23.85 3.89
CA HIS A 101 -3.01 -24.41 5.09
C HIS A 101 -3.89 -24.08 6.31
N THR A 102 -4.11 -25.07 7.16
CA THR A 102 -4.68 -24.87 8.50
C THR A 102 -4.14 -25.93 9.44
N THR A 103 -3.80 -25.54 10.67
CA THR A 103 -3.44 -26.46 11.75
C THR A 103 -4.64 -26.87 12.62
N THR A 104 -5.80 -26.24 12.41
CA THR A 104 -7.05 -26.49 13.14
C THR A 104 -8.20 -26.86 12.19
N SER A 105 -9.41 -27.04 12.73
CA SER A 105 -10.61 -27.30 11.93
C SER A 105 -10.93 -26.18 10.92
N GLU A 106 -11.58 -26.53 9.81
CA GLU A 106 -12.06 -25.56 8.80
C GLU A 106 -13.05 -24.54 9.41
N THR A 107 -13.86 -24.99 10.39
CA THR A 107 -14.80 -24.13 11.12
C THR A 107 -14.06 -23.08 11.93
N SER A 108 -13.00 -23.46 12.66
CA SER A 108 -12.17 -22.53 13.43
C SER A 108 -11.47 -21.53 12.50
N ALA A 109 -10.95 -21.99 11.36
CA ALA A 109 -10.32 -21.12 10.37
C ALA A 109 -11.33 -20.11 9.77
N ARG A 110 -12.56 -20.55 9.48
CA ARG A 110 -13.65 -19.67 9.03
C ARG A 110 -14.01 -18.64 10.10
N SER A 111 -14.15 -19.05 11.36
CA SER A 111 -14.45 -18.14 12.46
C SER A 111 -13.33 -17.09 12.64
N ALA A 112 -12.07 -17.51 12.61
CA ALA A 112 -10.93 -16.59 12.69
C ALA A 112 -10.89 -15.61 11.51
N LEU A 113 -11.22 -16.07 10.30
CA LEU A 113 -11.32 -15.21 9.11
C LEU A 113 -12.45 -14.18 9.25
N LEU A 114 -13.63 -14.60 9.70
CA LEU A 114 -14.78 -13.70 9.90
C LEU A 114 -14.51 -12.68 11.02
N ASP A 115 -13.84 -13.09 12.10
CA ASP A 115 -13.38 -12.19 13.16
C ASP A 115 -12.36 -11.18 12.63
N PHE A 116 -11.34 -11.64 11.90
CA PHE A 116 -10.32 -10.79 11.27
C PHE A 116 -10.93 -9.77 10.30
N LEU A 117 -11.92 -10.19 9.51
CA LEU A 117 -12.66 -9.33 8.61
C LEU A 117 -13.65 -8.44 9.35
N ASN A 118 -13.84 -8.59 10.66
CA ASN A 118 -14.84 -7.84 11.43
C ASN A 118 -16.27 -7.98 10.86
N ALA A 119 -16.61 -9.21 10.43
CA ALA A 119 -17.84 -9.54 9.72
C ALA A 119 -19.10 -9.54 10.61
N GLY A 120 -18.93 -9.48 11.94
CA GLY A 120 -20.06 -9.37 12.88
C GLY A 120 -20.71 -7.99 12.90
N ILE A 121 -20.10 -6.99 12.27
CA ILE A 121 -20.63 -5.62 12.15
C ILE A 121 -21.19 -5.44 10.74
N SER A 122 -22.45 -5.03 10.63
CA SER A 122 -23.06 -4.67 9.35
C SER A 122 -22.44 -3.36 8.82
N LEU A 123 -21.75 -3.43 7.69
CA LEU A 123 -21.10 -2.27 7.07
C LEU A 123 -22.15 -1.31 6.49
N SER A 124 -23.20 -1.87 5.88
CA SER A 124 -24.34 -1.11 5.37
C SER A 124 -25.01 -0.27 6.46
N GLU A 125 -25.32 -0.85 7.61
CA GLU A 125 -25.95 -0.11 8.73
C GLU A 125 -25.08 1.06 9.22
N ILE A 126 -23.76 0.84 9.40
CA ILE A 126 -22.88 1.93 9.86
C ILE A 126 -22.70 3.01 8.78
N TRP A 127 -22.74 2.64 7.50
CA TRP A 127 -22.63 3.60 6.41
C TRP A 127 -23.89 4.43 6.20
N GLU A 128 -25.07 3.92 6.53
CA GLU A 128 -26.29 4.74 6.58
C GLU A 128 -26.14 5.90 7.56
N VAL A 129 -25.61 5.62 8.76
CA VAL A 129 -25.31 6.65 9.77
C VAL A 129 -24.30 7.67 9.23
N PHE A 130 -23.21 7.19 8.62
CA PHE A 130 -22.19 8.10 8.06
C PHE A 130 -22.74 8.95 6.93
N SER A 131 -23.51 8.36 6.02
CA SER A 131 -24.10 9.04 4.86
C SER A 131 -25.12 10.08 5.29
N ALA A 132 -25.93 9.81 6.32
CA ALA A 132 -26.83 10.78 6.91
C ALA A 132 -26.09 11.95 7.59
N SER A 133 -24.91 11.68 8.16
CA SER A 133 -24.09 12.70 8.83
C SER A 133 -23.24 13.57 7.89
N ASP A 134 -22.95 13.07 6.69
CA ASP A 134 -22.03 13.72 5.75
C ASP A 134 -22.40 13.48 4.28
N PRO A 135 -22.91 14.52 3.57
CA PRO A 135 -23.20 14.42 2.13
C PRO A 135 -21.99 14.00 1.28
N ARG A 136 -20.77 14.41 1.65
CA ARG A 136 -19.56 13.98 0.92
C ARG A 136 -19.30 12.49 1.10
N PHE A 137 -19.51 11.99 2.32
CA PHE A 137 -19.38 10.56 2.60
C PHE A 137 -20.41 9.77 1.79
N ALA A 138 -21.67 10.20 1.80
CA ALA A 138 -22.76 9.57 1.06
C ALA A 138 -22.41 9.41 -0.43
N GLU A 139 -21.83 10.45 -1.03
CA GLU A 139 -21.44 10.45 -2.42
C GLU A 139 -20.24 9.51 -2.70
N LEU A 140 -19.22 9.51 -1.83
CA LEU A 140 -18.08 8.60 -1.94
C LEU A 140 -18.47 7.13 -1.73
N ALA A 141 -19.45 6.87 -0.84
CA ALA A 141 -19.94 5.53 -0.52
C ALA A 141 -20.50 4.81 -1.76
N CYS A 142 -21.08 5.54 -2.71
CA CYS A 142 -21.55 4.98 -3.99
C CYS A 142 -20.43 4.39 -4.85
N HIS A 143 -19.19 4.83 -4.68
CA HIS A 143 -18.04 4.38 -5.46
C HIS A 143 -17.10 3.45 -4.71
N LEU A 144 -17.07 3.57 -3.38
CA LEU A 144 -16.10 2.88 -2.52
C LEU A 144 -16.71 1.76 -1.67
N GLY A 145 -17.91 1.29 -2.02
CA GLY A 145 -18.65 0.18 -1.39
C GLY A 145 -17.79 -1.01 -0.94
N GLY A 146 -18.04 -1.50 0.28
CA GLY A 146 -17.34 -2.66 0.83
C GLY A 146 -15.96 -2.37 1.42
N ALA A 147 -15.53 -1.12 1.52
CA ALA A 147 -14.29 -0.74 2.21
C ALA A 147 -14.42 -0.99 3.72
N ARG A 148 -13.88 -2.12 4.19
CA ARG A 148 -14.05 -2.58 5.57
C ARG A 148 -12.78 -2.40 6.40
N VAL A 149 -12.96 -2.11 7.69
CA VAL A 149 -11.86 -2.08 8.68
C VAL A 149 -11.64 -3.48 9.25
N LEU A 150 -10.39 -3.92 9.21
CA LEU A 150 -9.95 -5.22 9.73
C LEU A 150 -9.76 -5.20 11.26
N ARG A 151 -9.88 -6.38 11.87
CA ARG A 151 -9.59 -6.66 13.28
C ARG A 151 -8.38 -7.58 13.40
N GLN A 152 -7.20 -7.00 13.28
CA GLN A 152 -5.92 -7.71 13.24
C GLN A 152 -5.51 -8.25 14.62
N ASP A 153 -4.58 -9.20 14.63
CA ASP A 153 -3.86 -9.58 15.84
C ASP A 153 -3.08 -8.37 16.39
N PRO A 154 -3.15 -8.06 17.70
CA PRO A 154 -2.49 -6.89 18.27
C PRO A 154 -0.97 -6.85 18.10
N LEU A 155 -0.28 -7.98 18.22
CA LEU A 155 1.18 -8.05 18.06
C LEU A 155 1.55 -7.80 16.60
N GLU A 156 0.88 -8.49 15.67
CA GLU A 156 1.04 -8.29 14.24
C GLU A 156 0.78 -6.83 13.83
N CYS A 157 -0.31 -6.24 14.33
CA CYS A 157 -0.67 -4.85 14.06
C CYS A 157 0.39 -3.88 14.57
N LEU A 158 0.84 -4.04 15.82
CA LEU A 158 1.88 -3.22 16.43
C LEU A 158 3.18 -3.22 15.60
N ILE A 159 3.69 -4.39 15.24
CA ILE A 159 4.96 -4.48 14.48
C ILE A 159 4.81 -3.90 13.07
N GLN A 160 3.67 -4.11 12.39
CA GLN A 160 3.38 -3.48 11.10
C GLN A 160 3.41 -1.95 11.21
N PHE A 161 2.76 -1.36 12.22
CA PHE A 161 2.68 0.10 12.34
C PHE A 161 3.95 0.74 12.87
N LEU A 162 4.80 0.02 13.63
CA LEU A 162 6.17 0.46 13.90
C LEU A 162 6.97 0.68 12.61
N CYS A 163 6.75 -0.15 11.58
CA CYS A 163 7.36 0.00 10.26
C CYS A 163 6.81 1.19 9.46
N SER A 164 5.63 1.70 9.81
CA SER A 164 4.87 2.68 9.01
C SER A 164 5.28 4.15 9.21
N SER A 165 5.83 4.49 10.38
CA SER A 165 6.15 5.87 10.75
C SER A 165 7.06 6.53 9.70
N ASN A 166 6.68 7.68 9.12
CA ASN A 166 7.45 8.38 8.07
C ASN A 166 7.97 7.44 6.95
N ASN A 167 7.06 6.70 6.32
CA ASN A 167 7.37 5.67 5.33
C ASN A 167 6.28 5.63 4.23
N ASN A 168 6.46 4.79 3.22
CA ASN A 168 5.45 4.55 2.18
C ASN A 168 5.04 3.07 2.12
N ILE A 169 3.83 2.79 1.64
CA ILE A 169 3.23 1.45 1.60
C ILE A 169 4.20 0.41 1.02
N LYS A 170 4.83 0.69 -0.14
CA LYS A 170 5.75 -0.25 -0.80
C LYS A 170 6.93 -0.65 0.09
N ARG A 171 7.55 0.30 0.81
CA ARG A 171 8.67 0.00 1.71
C ARG A 171 8.19 -0.67 2.99
N ILE A 172 7.03 -0.29 3.53
CA ILE A 172 6.43 -0.94 4.69
C ILE A 172 6.17 -2.42 4.39
N THR A 173 5.55 -2.72 3.25
CA THR A 173 5.29 -4.10 2.81
C THR A 173 6.57 -4.93 2.79
N LYS A 174 7.68 -4.41 2.24
CA LYS A 174 8.97 -5.13 2.25
C LYS A 174 9.49 -5.42 3.66
N MET A 175 9.36 -4.46 4.57
CA MET A 175 9.78 -4.64 5.97
C MET A 175 8.91 -5.68 6.68
N VAL A 176 7.60 -5.65 6.44
CA VAL A 176 6.64 -6.61 7.01
C VAL A 176 6.81 -8.01 6.39
N ASP A 177 7.14 -8.11 5.11
CA ASP A 177 7.50 -9.37 4.45
C ASP A 177 8.74 -9.99 5.10
N PHE A 178 9.78 -9.19 5.38
CA PHE A 178 10.96 -9.67 6.12
C PHE A 178 10.58 -10.19 7.51
N VAL A 179 9.83 -9.43 8.29
CA VAL A 179 9.39 -9.86 9.62
C VAL A 179 8.55 -11.13 9.55
N SER A 180 7.63 -11.20 8.59
CA SER A 180 6.80 -12.39 8.37
C SER A 180 7.65 -13.63 8.08
N SER A 181 8.73 -13.49 7.31
CA SER A 181 9.61 -14.62 6.95
C SER A 181 10.36 -15.24 8.14
N LEU A 182 10.38 -14.58 9.29
CA LEU A 182 10.95 -15.09 10.53
C LEU A 182 10.01 -16.06 11.26
N GLY A 183 8.72 -16.09 10.89
CA GLY A 183 7.74 -17.02 11.44
C GLY A 183 7.71 -18.35 10.69
N ASN A 184 6.74 -19.19 11.05
CA ASN A 184 6.63 -20.54 10.48
C ASN A 184 6.13 -20.51 9.04
N TYR A 185 6.81 -21.19 8.12
CA TYR A 185 6.37 -21.30 6.73
C TYR A 185 5.06 -22.10 6.62
N LEU A 186 4.06 -21.55 5.93
CA LEU A 186 2.74 -22.17 5.77
C LEU A 186 2.50 -22.71 4.36
N GLY A 187 3.07 -22.06 3.34
CA GLY A 187 2.89 -22.49 1.96
C GLY A 187 3.29 -21.45 0.92
N THR A 188 3.20 -21.85 -0.35
CA THR A 188 3.40 -20.98 -1.52
C THR A 188 2.14 -20.97 -2.35
N VAL A 189 1.65 -19.78 -2.71
CA VAL A 189 0.47 -19.57 -3.57
C VAL A 189 0.86 -18.58 -4.66
N GLU A 190 0.64 -18.94 -5.93
CA GLU A 190 1.04 -18.14 -7.09
C GLU A 190 2.51 -17.66 -7.05
N GLY A 191 3.42 -18.54 -6.60
CA GLY A 191 4.85 -18.24 -6.48
C GLY A 191 5.24 -17.33 -5.31
N LEU A 192 4.28 -16.89 -4.49
CA LEU A 192 4.52 -16.07 -3.30
C LEU A 192 4.54 -16.95 -2.05
N GLN A 193 5.56 -16.76 -1.20
CA GLN A 193 5.71 -17.48 0.06
C GLN A 193 4.94 -16.78 1.18
N PHE A 194 4.29 -17.58 2.02
CA PHE A 194 3.50 -17.13 3.16
C PHE A 194 3.92 -17.83 4.43
N TYR A 195 3.91 -17.06 5.51
CA TYR A 195 4.40 -17.46 6.83
C TYR A 195 3.38 -17.05 7.88
N GLN A 196 3.26 -17.82 8.95
CA GLN A 196 2.66 -17.36 10.19
C GLN A 196 3.42 -16.14 10.70
N PHE A 197 2.74 -15.17 11.31
CA PHE A 197 3.45 -14.05 11.92
C PHE A 197 4.36 -14.58 13.05
N PRO A 198 5.60 -14.09 13.19
CA PRO A 198 6.48 -14.55 14.25
C PRO A 198 5.89 -14.29 15.64
N SER A 199 6.06 -15.25 16.56
CA SER A 199 5.74 -15.06 17.97
C SER A 199 6.68 -14.04 18.62
N LEU A 200 6.34 -13.60 19.84
CA LEU A 200 7.20 -12.66 20.56
C LEU A 200 8.59 -13.25 20.84
N GLU A 201 8.66 -14.56 21.10
CA GLU A 201 9.90 -15.31 21.29
C GLU A 201 10.74 -15.33 20.00
N GLN A 202 10.09 -15.54 18.84
CA GLN A 202 10.76 -15.50 17.54
C GLN A 202 11.31 -14.10 17.24
N LEU A 203 10.53 -13.05 17.53
CA LEU A 203 10.96 -11.66 17.37
C LEU A 203 12.12 -11.29 18.30
N ALA A 204 12.17 -11.84 19.51
CA ALA A 204 13.23 -11.56 20.48
C ALA A 204 14.60 -12.12 20.08
N MET A 205 14.64 -13.12 19.18
CA MET A 205 15.89 -13.66 18.64
C MET A 205 16.51 -12.77 17.56
N VAL A 206 15.81 -11.74 17.08
CA VAL A 206 16.27 -10.89 15.98
C VAL A 206 17.09 -9.73 16.52
N SER A 207 18.32 -9.61 16.04
CA SER A 207 19.19 -8.49 16.42
C SER A 207 18.83 -7.19 15.68
N GLU A 208 19.15 -6.05 16.29
CA GLU A 208 19.02 -4.75 15.63
C GLU A 208 19.83 -4.67 14.32
N ALA A 209 21.01 -5.31 14.29
CA ALA A 209 21.87 -5.35 13.11
C ALA A 209 21.18 -6.04 11.92
N GLN A 210 20.54 -7.19 12.14
CA GLN A 210 19.78 -7.90 11.09
C GLN A 210 18.63 -7.05 10.56
N LEU A 211 17.90 -6.34 11.42
CA LEU A 211 16.83 -5.44 10.99
C LEU A 211 17.37 -4.24 10.19
N ARG A 212 18.53 -3.70 10.57
CA ARG A 212 19.18 -2.61 9.82
C ARG A 212 19.61 -3.08 8.44
N GLU A 213 20.19 -4.26 8.32
CA GLU A 213 20.55 -4.90 7.06
C GLU A 213 19.31 -5.16 6.19
N ALA A 214 18.18 -5.54 6.79
CA ALA A 214 16.88 -5.66 6.14
C ALA A 214 16.20 -4.31 5.80
N GLY A 215 16.88 -3.18 6.01
CA GLY A 215 16.42 -1.87 5.56
C GLY A 215 15.46 -1.14 6.51
N PHE A 216 15.36 -1.55 7.78
CA PHE A 216 14.50 -0.88 8.77
C PHE A 216 14.99 0.52 9.15
N GLY A 217 16.29 0.78 8.99
CA GLY A 217 16.93 2.03 9.41
C GLY A 217 16.75 2.26 10.91
N TYR A 218 16.38 3.48 11.31
CA TYR A 218 16.17 3.80 12.72
C TYR A 218 15.00 3.05 13.37
N ARG A 219 14.13 2.38 12.62
CA ARG A 219 13.02 1.58 13.18
C ARG A 219 13.50 0.25 13.74
N ALA A 220 14.71 -0.20 13.39
CA ALA A 220 15.31 -1.41 13.94
C ALA A 220 15.36 -1.35 15.47
N LYS A 221 15.85 -0.23 16.04
CA LYS A 221 15.87 -0.01 17.49
C LYS A 221 14.47 0.03 18.12
N TYR A 222 13.45 0.46 17.38
CA TYR A 222 12.07 0.51 17.88
C TYR A 222 11.45 -0.88 17.96
N VAL A 223 11.67 -1.71 16.94
CA VAL A 223 11.21 -3.09 16.95
C VAL A 223 11.86 -3.87 18.08
N VAL A 224 13.20 -3.86 18.18
CA VAL A 224 13.92 -4.55 19.26
C VAL A 224 13.52 -4.01 20.64
N GLY A 225 13.50 -2.68 20.80
CA GLY A 225 13.11 -2.06 22.07
C GLY A 225 11.67 -2.39 22.48
N THR A 226 10.74 -2.44 21.52
CA THR A 226 9.35 -2.82 21.76
C THR A 226 9.22 -4.27 22.15
N VAL A 227 9.91 -5.19 21.46
CA VAL A 227 9.89 -6.62 21.79
C VAL A 227 10.41 -6.84 23.22
N ASN A 228 11.53 -6.20 23.59
CA ASN A 228 12.09 -6.27 24.95
C ASN A 228 11.12 -5.69 26.00
N ALA A 229 10.48 -4.56 25.69
CA ALA A 229 9.51 -3.94 26.58
C ALA A 229 8.28 -4.83 26.77
N LEU A 230 7.80 -5.50 25.71
CA LEU A 230 6.68 -6.44 25.77
C LEU A 230 7.00 -7.68 26.61
N GLN A 231 8.20 -8.24 26.49
CA GLN A 231 8.63 -9.38 27.32
C GLN A 231 8.61 -9.06 28.83
N SER A 232 8.75 -7.78 29.18
CA SER A 232 8.69 -7.30 30.57
C SER A 232 7.27 -6.97 31.04
N LYS A 233 6.26 -7.05 30.16
CA LYS A 233 4.85 -6.82 30.53
C LYS A 233 4.24 -8.07 31.15
N PRO A 234 3.19 -7.92 31.99
CA PRO A 234 2.43 -9.05 32.52
C PRO A 234 1.95 -10.00 31.42
N GLY A 235 1.94 -11.31 31.70
CA GLY A 235 1.42 -12.32 30.77
C GLY A 235 2.22 -12.45 29.46
N GLY A 236 3.52 -12.18 29.51
CA GLY A 236 4.43 -12.37 28.36
C GLY A 236 4.17 -11.40 27.20
N GLY A 237 3.60 -10.22 27.46
CA GLY A 237 3.37 -9.17 26.47
C GLY A 237 2.17 -9.40 25.54
N ALA A 238 1.94 -10.63 25.09
CA ALA A 238 0.79 -10.99 24.25
C ALA A 238 -0.55 -10.81 25.02
N GLU A 239 -0.62 -11.30 26.26
CA GLU A 239 -1.80 -11.12 27.10
C GLU A 239 -2.00 -9.63 27.47
N TRP A 240 -0.91 -8.90 27.74
CA TRP A 240 -0.98 -7.47 27.98
C TRP A 240 -1.57 -6.73 26.77
N LEU A 241 -1.10 -7.00 25.56
CA LEU A 241 -1.66 -6.39 24.33
C LEU A 241 -3.15 -6.73 24.15
N ALA A 242 -3.54 -7.99 24.38
CA ALA A 242 -4.92 -8.42 24.29
C ALA A 242 -5.82 -7.72 25.33
N SER A 243 -5.30 -7.50 26.54
CA SER A 243 -6.03 -6.84 27.62
C SER A 243 -6.40 -5.38 27.32
N LEU A 244 -5.65 -4.72 26.42
CA LEU A 244 -5.91 -3.32 26.03
C LEU A 244 -7.27 -3.15 25.32
N ARG A 245 -7.87 -4.22 24.79
CA ARG A 245 -9.23 -4.19 24.23
C ARG A 245 -10.29 -3.76 25.25
N ASN A 246 -10.03 -3.96 26.53
CA ASN A 246 -10.98 -3.69 27.62
C ASN A 246 -10.79 -2.31 28.25
N LEU A 247 -9.90 -1.48 27.72
CA LEU A 247 -9.62 -0.13 28.23
C LEU A 247 -10.28 0.93 27.36
N ASP A 248 -10.40 2.13 27.92
CA ASP A 248 -10.85 3.29 27.16
C ASP A 248 -9.75 3.78 26.20
N LEU A 249 -10.13 4.43 25.09
CA LEU A 249 -9.19 4.83 24.04
C LEU A 249 -7.99 5.63 24.58
N GLN A 250 -8.20 6.58 25.49
CA GLN A 250 -7.11 7.38 26.01
C GLN A 250 -6.09 6.52 26.79
N GLU A 251 -6.57 5.57 27.59
CA GLU A 251 -5.71 4.63 28.32
C GLU A 251 -4.97 3.70 27.37
N VAL A 252 -5.62 3.25 26.29
CA VAL A 252 -4.98 2.47 25.23
C VAL A 252 -3.85 3.26 24.57
N ILE A 253 -4.10 4.52 24.21
CA ILE A 253 -3.09 5.39 23.59
C ILE A 253 -1.91 5.61 24.54
N ASP A 254 -2.17 5.90 25.80
CA ASP A 254 -1.14 6.16 26.81
C ASP A 254 -0.31 4.89 27.08
N ALA A 255 -0.97 3.74 27.23
CA ALA A 255 -0.32 2.45 27.43
C ALA A 255 0.58 2.06 26.25
N LEU A 256 0.08 2.16 25.02
CA LEU A 256 0.86 1.88 23.81
C LEU A 256 2.01 2.86 23.61
N SER A 257 1.83 4.14 23.94
CA SER A 257 2.85 5.17 23.80
C SER A 257 4.04 5.00 24.75
N THR A 258 3.95 4.08 25.73
CA THR A 258 5.11 3.66 26.53
C THR A 258 6.11 2.81 25.74
N LEU A 259 5.72 2.25 24.58
CA LEU A 259 6.56 1.39 23.76
C LEU A 259 7.49 2.22 22.85
N PRO A 260 8.77 1.81 22.69
CA PRO A 260 9.72 2.52 21.82
C PRO A 260 9.24 2.67 20.37
N GLY A 261 9.14 3.91 19.91
CA GLY A 261 8.74 4.22 18.53
C GLY A 261 7.22 4.27 18.30
N VAL A 262 6.41 4.07 19.34
CA VAL A 262 4.97 4.23 19.30
C VAL A 262 4.61 5.64 19.79
N GLY A 263 4.24 6.51 18.85
CA GLY A 263 3.64 7.81 19.16
C GLY A 263 2.11 7.77 19.00
N PRO A 264 1.40 8.88 19.31
CA PRO A 264 -0.06 8.92 19.33
C PRO A 264 -0.72 8.42 18.03
N LYS A 265 -0.18 8.76 16.86
CA LYS A 265 -0.69 8.26 15.56
C LYS A 265 -0.55 6.75 15.44
N VAL A 266 0.62 6.20 15.79
CA VAL A 266 0.88 4.75 15.71
C VAL A 266 -0.01 4.01 16.70
N ALA A 267 -0.15 4.52 17.92
CA ALA A 267 -1.05 3.98 18.93
C ALA A 267 -2.51 3.98 18.43
N ALA A 268 -2.97 5.06 17.80
CA ALA A 268 -4.32 5.14 17.23
C ALA A 268 -4.55 4.16 16.08
N CYS A 269 -3.53 3.90 15.23
CA CYS A 269 -3.62 2.83 14.22
C CYS A 269 -3.84 1.46 14.88
N ILE A 270 -3.05 1.13 15.91
CA ILE A 270 -3.16 -0.15 16.63
C ILE A 270 -4.51 -0.26 17.31
N ALA A 271 -4.96 0.83 17.94
CA ALA A 271 -6.25 0.90 18.61
C ALA A 271 -7.41 0.62 17.64
N LEU A 272 -7.42 1.29 16.49
CA LEU A 272 -8.45 1.15 15.46
C LEU A 272 -8.45 -0.24 14.81
N PHE A 273 -7.28 -0.75 14.45
CA PHE A 273 -7.15 -1.94 13.61
C PHE A 273 -6.95 -3.26 14.36
N SER A 274 -6.86 -3.25 15.70
CA SER A 274 -6.66 -4.49 16.47
C SER A 274 -7.25 -4.53 17.88
N LEU A 275 -7.58 -3.37 18.47
CA LEU A 275 -8.03 -3.26 19.88
C LEU A 275 -9.47 -2.78 20.06
N ASP A 276 -10.31 -2.92 19.02
CA ASP A 276 -11.75 -2.64 19.08
C ASP A 276 -12.15 -1.18 19.37
N GLN A 277 -11.19 -0.26 19.28
CA GLN A 277 -11.42 1.18 19.45
C GLN A 277 -11.90 1.82 18.14
N HIS A 278 -13.13 1.51 17.72
CA HIS A 278 -13.66 1.90 16.41
C HIS A 278 -13.78 3.41 16.13
N HIS A 279 -13.70 4.22 17.18
CA HIS A 279 -13.72 5.69 17.11
C HIS A 279 -12.32 6.30 17.10
N ALA A 280 -11.25 5.50 17.20
CA ALA A 280 -9.88 5.99 17.16
C ALA A 280 -9.53 6.60 15.80
N ILE A 281 -8.90 7.78 15.79
CA ILE A 281 -8.56 8.55 14.59
C ILE A 281 -7.05 8.69 14.47
N PRO A 282 -6.37 7.91 13.61
CA PRO A 282 -4.93 8.05 13.39
C PRO A 282 -4.60 9.31 12.58
N VAL A 283 -4.42 10.44 13.27
CA VAL A 283 -4.14 11.72 12.60
C VAL A 283 -2.70 11.77 12.09
N ASP A 284 -2.55 11.64 10.78
CA ASP A 284 -1.32 11.93 10.04
C ASP A 284 -1.49 13.15 9.12
N THR A 285 -0.54 13.38 8.22
CA THR A 285 -0.60 14.49 7.27
C THR A 285 -1.76 14.37 6.27
N HIS A 286 -2.16 13.16 5.88
CA HIS A 286 -3.28 12.95 4.95
C HIS A 286 -4.61 13.17 5.66
N VAL A 287 -4.79 12.62 6.85
CA VAL A 287 -5.98 12.85 7.67
C VAL A 287 -6.10 14.33 8.05
N TRP A 288 -4.97 15.00 8.35
CA TRP A 288 -4.94 16.45 8.54
C TRP A 288 -5.44 17.22 7.31
N GLN A 289 -5.01 16.84 6.11
CA GLN A 289 -5.47 17.47 4.87
C GLN A 289 -6.97 17.25 4.62
N ILE A 290 -7.48 16.04 4.88
CA ILE A 290 -8.92 15.75 4.79
C ILE A 290 -9.69 16.61 5.79
N ALA A 291 -9.27 16.61 7.04
CA ALA A 291 -9.93 17.34 8.11
C ALA A 291 -9.96 18.85 7.82
N THR A 292 -8.81 19.45 7.50
CA THR A 292 -8.70 20.89 7.21
C THR A 292 -9.36 21.33 5.91
N ARG A 293 -9.70 20.41 5.02
CA ARG A 293 -10.43 20.74 3.78
C ARG A 293 -11.95 20.59 3.94
N TYR A 294 -12.40 19.60 4.69
CA TYR A 294 -13.81 19.18 4.67
C TYR A 294 -14.53 19.22 6.01
N LEU A 295 -13.82 19.20 7.15
CA LEU A 295 -14.42 19.17 8.48
C LEU A 295 -14.13 20.45 9.27
N LEU A 296 -12.90 20.98 9.17
CA LEU A 296 -12.37 22.12 9.92
C LEU A 296 -11.65 23.11 8.98
N PRO A 297 -12.37 23.72 8.00
CA PRO A 297 -11.78 24.63 7.02
C PRO A 297 -11.06 25.85 7.64
N GLU A 298 -11.44 26.25 8.85
CA GLU A 298 -10.79 27.31 9.60
C GLU A 298 -9.35 27.00 10.02
N LEU A 299 -8.94 25.73 9.94
CA LEU A 299 -7.57 25.28 10.23
C LEU A 299 -6.69 25.17 8.97
N ALA A 300 -7.21 25.52 7.78
CA ALA A 300 -6.45 25.49 6.55
C ALA A 300 -5.20 26.40 6.63
N GLY A 301 -4.04 25.85 6.26
CA GLY A 301 -2.75 26.54 6.31
C GLY A 301 -2.08 26.58 7.69
N VAL A 302 -2.74 26.10 8.75
CA VAL A 302 -2.15 25.97 10.08
C VAL A 302 -1.22 24.76 10.15
N ARG A 303 -0.12 24.88 10.90
CA ARG A 303 0.80 23.75 11.15
C ARG A 303 0.20 22.76 12.15
N LEU A 304 0.28 21.47 11.82
CA LEU A 304 -0.15 20.39 12.70
C LEU A 304 0.64 20.39 14.02
N THR A 305 -0.10 20.33 15.14
CA THR A 305 0.43 20.21 16.51
C THR A 305 -0.35 19.11 17.26
N PRO A 306 0.18 18.56 18.36
CA PRO A 306 -0.53 17.52 19.13
C PRO A 306 -1.95 17.93 19.57
N LYS A 307 -2.14 19.17 20.02
CA LYS A 307 -3.46 19.70 20.41
C LYS A 307 -4.43 19.74 19.22
N LEU A 308 -3.92 20.05 18.03
CA LEU A 308 -4.73 20.04 16.81
C LEU A 308 -5.07 18.62 16.35
N CYS A 309 -4.23 17.61 16.64
CA CYS A 309 -4.59 16.22 16.41
C CYS A 309 -5.82 15.81 17.23
N SER A 310 -5.88 16.17 18.52
CA SER A 310 -7.05 15.90 19.37
C SER A 310 -8.32 16.56 18.82
N ARG A 311 -8.24 17.84 18.42
CA ARG A 311 -9.37 18.55 17.82
C ARG A 311 -9.85 17.91 16.52
N VAL A 312 -8.94 17.40 15.69
CA VAL A 312 -9.32 16.64 14.48
C VAL A 312 -10.02 15.35 14.84
N ALA A 313 -9.49 14.59 15.80
CA ALA A 313 -10.12 13.35 16.26
C ALA A 313 -11.54 13.62 16.78
N GLU A 314 -11.70 14.62 17.66
CA GLU A 314 -13.01 15.07 18.17
C GLU A 314 -13.97 15.42 17.03
N ALA A 315 -13.54 16.17 16.01
CA ALA A 315 -14.39 16.53 14.88
C ALA A 315 -14.88 15.31 14.08
N PHE A 316 -14.04 14.28 13.90
CA PHE A 316 -14.46 13.02 13.29
C PHE A 316 -15.45 12.27 14.18
N VAL A 317 -15.20 12.15 15.48
CA VAL A 317 -16.10 11.47 16.42
C VAL A 317 -17.45 12.19 16.52
N SER A 318 -17.46 13.53 16.60
CA SER A 318 -18.70 14.31 16.62
C SER A 318 -19.51 14.14 15.34
N LYS A 319 -18.87 13.94 14.19
CA LYS A 319 -19.55 13.77 12.90
C LYS A 319 -20.07 12.34 12.69
N TYR A 320 -19.24 11.33 12.95
CA TYR A 320 -19.53 9.93 12.58
C TYR A 320 -19.81 8.99 13.76
N GLY A 321 -19.69 9.48 15.00
CA GLY A 321 -20.04 8.73 16.21
C GLY A 321 -19.10 7.54 16.49
N LYS A 322 -19.70 6.45 17.00
CA LYS A 322 -19.00 5.26 17.54
C LYS A 322 -17.99 4.63 16.59
N TYR A 323 -18.23 4.70 15.28
CA TYR A 323 -17.41 4.08 14.24
C TYR A 323 -16.61 5.11 13.43
N ALA A 324 -16.33 6.28 13.99
CA ALA A 324 -15.66 7.36 13.25
C ALA A 324 -14.32 6.99 12.61
N GLY A 325 -13.56 6.05 13.17
CA GLY A 325 -12.32 5.53 12.56
C GLY A 325 -12.58 4.75 11.27
N TRP A 326 -13.75 4.13 11.12
CA TRP A 326 -14.15 3.46 9.88
C TRP A 326 -14.51 4.47 8.80
N ALA A 327 -15.23 5.53 9.15
CA ALA A 327 -15.50 6.62 8.22
C ALA A 327 -14.20 7.29 7.77
N GLN A 328 -13.28 7.57 8.71
CA GLN A 328 -11.95 8.09 8.40
C GLN A 328 -11.17 7.16 7.47
N THR A 329 -11.25 5.84 7.65
CA THR A 329 -10.57 4.87 6.79
C THR A 329 -11.07 4.97 5.34
N LEU A 330 -12.38 5.05 5.12
CA LEU A 330 -12.93 5.25 3.77
C LEU A 330 -12.48 6.58 3.14
N LEU A 331 -12.53 7.66 3.91
CA LEU A 331 -12.10 8.98 3.42
C LEU A 331 -10.60 9.00 3.09
N PHE A 332 -9.78 8.28 3.85
CA PHE A 332 -8.37 8.08 3.51
C PHE A 332 -8.19 7.25 2.24
N ILE A 333 -8.97 6.17 2.07
CA ILE A 333 -8.95 5.34 0.86
C ILE A 333 -9.26 6.18 -0.39
N ALA A 334 -10.25 7.08 -0.30
CA ALA A 334 -10.58 8.00 -1.39
C ALA A 334 -9.37 8.85 -1.81
N GLU A 335 -8.49 9.23 -0.88
CA GLU A 335 -7.30 10.04 -1.15
C GLU A 335 -6.11 9.23 -1.70
N LEU A 336 -6.17 7.89 -1.76
CA LEU A 336 -5.09 7.09 -2.33
C LEU A 336 -4.97 7.31 -3.85
N PRO A 337 -3.76 7.45 -4.41
CA PRO A 337 -3.58 7.72 -5.84
C PRO A 337 -4.31 6.73 -6.77
N SER A 338 -4.38 5.46 -6.38
CA SER A 338 -5.09 4.43 -7.15
C SER A 338 -6.60 4.62 -7.18
N GLN A 339 -7.18 5.16 -6.10
CA GLN A 339 -8.62 5.42 -6.02
C GLN A 339 -8.98 6.77 -6.61
N LYS A 340 -8.11 7.78 -6.44
CA LYS A 340 -8.30 9.10 -7.08
C LYS A 340 -8.50 9.02 -8.58
N ALA A 341 -7.78 8.10 -9.23
CA ALA A 341 -7.86 7.88 -10.67
C ALA A 341 -9.20 7.25 -11.13
N LEU A 342 -9.93 6.59 -10.22
CA LEU A 342 -11.20 5.92 -10.51
C LEU A 342 -12.41 6.75 -10.09
N LEU A 343 -12.22 7.72 -9.20
CA LEU A 343 -13.28 8.59 -8.72
C LEU A 343 -13.56 9.75 -9.71
N PRO A 344 -14.83 10.15 -9.88
CA PRO A 344 -15.21 11.33 -10.64
C PRO A 344 -14.43 12.60 -10.25
N SER A 345 -14.13 13.46 -11.23
CA SER A 345 -13.25 14.63 -11.04
C SER A 345 -13.80 15.70 -10.08
N HIS A 346 -15.12 15.76 -9.89
CA HIS A 346 -15.76 16.73 -9.01
C HIS A 346 -15.46 16.50 -7.52
N PHE A 347 -15.01 15.29 -7.13
CA PHE A 347 -14.57 15.01 -5.76
C PHE A 347 -13.31 15.81 -5.35
N TRP A 348 -12.56 16.31 -6.33
CA TRP A 348 -11.30 17.06 -6.15
C TRP A 348 -11.49 18.57 -6.25
N SER A 349 -12.53 19.03 -6.95
CA SER A 349 -12.78 20.45 -7.18
C SER A 349 -13.51 21.04 -5.97
N THR A 350 -12.74 21.57 -5.02
CA THR A 350 -13.31 22.43 -3.98
C THR A 350 -13.68 23.76 -4.65
N LYS A 351 -14.98 24.10 -4.73
CA LYS A 351 -15.43 25.43 -5.16
C LYS A 351 -15.00 26.47 -4.11
N GLU A 352 -13.74 26.91 -4.12
CA GLU A 352 -13.33 28.11 -3.40
C GLU A 352 -13.94 29.33 -4.09
N LYS A 353 -15.03 29.88 -3.52
CA LYS A 353 -15.47 31.25 -3.87
C LYS A 353 -14.53 32.26 -3.20
N LYS A 354 -13.38 32.56 -3.80
CA LYS A 354 -12.59 33.74 -3.43
C LYS A 354 -13.06 34.93 -4.26
N SER A 355 -13.76 35.86 -3.61
CA SER A 355 -13.99 37.20 -4.13
C SER A 355 -12.74 38.04 -3.86
N THR A 356 -11.98 38.39 -4.90
CA THR A 356 -10.97 39.45 -4.84
C THR A 356 -11.47 40.66 -5.60
N LYS A 357 -11.68 41.78 -4.89
CA LYS A 357 -11.94 43.10 -5.50
C LYS A 357 -10.64 43.64 -6.08
N THR A 358 -10.57 43.76 -7.41
CA THR A 358 -9.53 44.54 -8.08
C THR A 358 -9.99 45.99 -8.23
N LYS A 359 -9.07 46.94 -8.03
CA LYS A 359 -9.27 48.37 -8.32
C LYS A 359 -9.35 48.56 -9.84
N ASN A 360 -10.54 48.39 -10.40
CA ASN A 360 -11.06 48.93 -11.66
C ASN A 360 -12.16 47.99 -12.16
N GLY A 361 -13.38 48.11 -11.59
CA GLY A 361 -14.67 47.84 -12.23
C GLY A 361 -14.99 46.50 -12.92
N GLU A 362 -14.05 45.58 -13.14
CA GLU A 362 -14.25 44.37 -13.91
C GLU A 362 -14.13 43.13 -13.01
N MET A 363 -15.15 42.29 -13.08
CA MET A 363 -15.28 41.08 -12.29
C MET A 363 -14.54 39.92 -12.99
N CYS A 364 -13.30 39.65 -12.60
CA CYS A 364 -12.60 38.43 -13.01
C CYS A 364 -12.97 37.28 -12.06
N ILE A 365 -13.61 36.24 -12.61
CA ILE A 365 -13.76 34.96 -11.92
C ILE A 365 -12.48 34.16 -12.15
N VAL A 366 -11.62 34.05 -11.14
CA VAL A 366 -10.41 33.24 -11.20
C VAL A 366 -10.73 31.84 -10.66
N TYR A 367 -10.72 30.84 -11.54
CA TYR A 367 -10.74 29.44 -11.14
C TYR A 367 -9.32 29.01 -10.75
N ILE A 368 -9.05 28.87 -9.45
CA ILE A 368 -7.80 28.27 -8.97
C ILE A 368 -8.03 26.78 -8.79
N LEU A 369 -7.61 25.98 -9.76
CA LEU A 369 -7.46 24.53 -9.58
C LEU A 369 -6.16 24.30 -8.79
N HIS A 370 -6.30 23.88 -7.53
CA HIS A 370 -5.17 23.60 -6.65
C HIS A 370 -4.65 22.16 -6.87
N ASP A 371 -4.29 21.83 -8.11
CA ASP A 371 -3.59 20.58 -8.42
C ASP A 371 -2.08 20.84 -8.56
N ALA A 372 -1.27 19.96 -7.96
CA ALA A 372 0.15 19.96 -8.21
C ALA A 372 0.37 19.62 -9.68
N PHE A 373 0.96 20.58 -10.42
CA PHE A 373 1.23 20.65 -11.86
C PHE A 373 0.22 21.49 -12.68
N SER A 374 0.62 22.76 -12.85
CA SER A 374 0.18 23.76 -13.85
C SER A 374 -0.98 24.67 -13.43
N VAL A 375 -0.69 25.98 -13.39
CA VAL A 375 -1.68 27.06 -13.34
C VAL A 375 -2.14 27.35 -14.77
N ILE A 376 -3.43 27.20 -15.05
CA ILE A 376 -4.06 27.62 -16.31
C ILE A 376 -4.97 28.82 -16.00
N CYS A 377 -4.67 29.98 -16.58
CA CYS A 377 -5.54 31.15 -16.53
C CYS A 377 -6.37 31.23 -17.81
N PHE A 378 -7.69 31.41 -17.67
CA PHE A 378 -8.57 31.77 -18.77
C PHE A 378 -8.88 33.27 -18.70
N CYS A 379 -8.68 33.97 -19.82
CA CYS A 379 -9.22 35.31 -20.03
C CYS A 379 -10.33 35.22 -21.08
N GLU A 380 -11.58 35.26 -20.66
CA GLU A 380 -12.70 35.54 -21.56
C GLU A 380 -12.74 37.05 -21.81
N ASN A 381 -12.05 37.46 -22.87
CA ASN A 381 -12.34 38.58 -23.77
C ASN A 381 -11.03 39.09 -24.38
N SER A 382 -10.76 38.66 -25.61
CA SER A 382 -9.83 39.35 -26.50
C SER A 382 -10.54 39.62 -27.83
N PRO A 383 -10.51 40.86 -28.34
CA PRO A 383 -11.28 41.27 -29.51
C PRO A 383 -10.56 40.86 -30.79
N LEU A 384 -10.60 39.57 -31.13
CA LEU A 384 -10.16 39.04 -32.42
C LEU A 384 -11.11 37.93 -32.87
N CYS A 385 -12.41 38.23 -32.93
CA CYS A 385 -13.38 37.34 -33.57
C CYS A 385 -14.54 38.17 -34.13
N SER A 386 -14.28 38.87 -35.23
CA SER A 386 -15.32 39.58 -35.97
C SER A 386 -15.03 39.50 -37.47
N GLN A 387 -15.35 38.36 -38.08
CA GLN A 387 -15.78 38.24 -39.50
C GLN A 387 -16.60 36.94 -39.65
N PRO A 388 -17.75 36.94 -40.34
CA PRO A 388 -18.47 35.72 -40.68
C PRO A 388 -17.77 34.98 -41.85
N PRO A 389 -17.90 33.63 -41.94
CA PRO A 389 -17.27 32.87 -43.02
C PRO A 389 -18.01 33.07 -44.36
N PRO A 390 -17.32 32.99 -45.52
CA PRO A 390 -17.97 33.06 -46.83
C PRO A 390 -18.65 31.72 -47.18
N GLU A 391 -19.80 31.80 -47.84
CA GLU A 391 -20.50 30.65 -48.42
C GLU A 391 -19.73 30.09 -49.62
N THR A 392 -19.41 28.79 -49.59
CA THR A 392 -19.13 28.03 -50.80
C THR A 392 -19.69 26.61 -50.70
N THR A 393 -20.47 26.27 -51.71
CA THR A 393 -21.05 24.97 -52.03
C THR A 393 -20.01 23.91 -52.39
N SER A 394 -20.20 22.68 -51.90
CA SER A 394 -19.95 21.37 -52.53
C SER A 394 -19.27 20.32 -51.63
N HIS A 395 -19.52 19.06 -51.98
CA HIS A 395 -19.42 17.81 -51.23
C HIS A 395 -18.10 17.46 -50.51
N HIS A 396 -18.27 16.69 -49.42
CA HIS A 396 -17.29 15.84 -48.71
C HIS A 396 -16.06 16.52 -48.06
N GLN A 397 -16.07 16.67 -46.72
CA GLN A 397 -15.03 16.20 -45.77
C GLN A 397 -15.17 16.81 -44.36
N GLU A 398 -14.79 15.98 -43.37
CA GLU A 398 -14.24 16.22 -42.02
C GLU A 398 -14.43 17.57 -41.28
N ARG A 399 -14.85 17.47 -40.01
CA ARG A 399 -15.00 18.61 -39.07
C ARG A 399 -13.63 19.20 -38.68
N PRO A 400 -13.50 20.54 -38.51
CA PRO A 400 -12.24 21.18 -38.17
C PRO A 400 -11.89 21.04 -36.69
N THR A 401 -10.60 20.81 -36.44
CA THR A 401 -9.93 20.86 -35.13
C THR A 401 -9.74 22.31 -34.70
N ALA A 402 -10.15 22.67 -33.48
CA ALA A 402 -9.88 23.98 -32.89
C ALA A 402 -8.40 24.08 -32.47
N TRP A 403 -7.74 25.19 -32.81
CA TRP A 403 -6.37 25.49 -32.37
C TRP A 403 -6.40 26.13 -30.97
N LEU A 404 -5.86 25.44 -29.96
CA LEU A 404 -5.60 26.01 -28.63
C LEU A 404 -4.13 26.44 -28.54
N SER A 405 -3.86 27.72 -28.28
CA SER A 405 -2.52 28.17 -27.86
C SER A 405 -2.47 28.26 -26.33
N ALA A 406 -1.69 27.39 -25.68
CA ALA A 406 -1.41 27.49 -24.25
C ALA A 406 -0.11 28.27 -24.00
N GLN A 407 -0.13 29.25 -23.09
CA GLN A 407 1.09 29.87 -22.54
C GLN A 407 1.35 29.33 -21.14
N ILE A 408 2.60 28.89 -20.88
CA ILE A 408 3.06 28.42 -19.57
C ILE A 408 3.71 29.61 -18.84
N CYS A 409 3.23 29.94 -17.63
CA CYS A 409 3.87 30.90 -16.73
C CYS A 409 4.55 30.18 -15.56
N ASN A 410 5.74 30.64 -15.15
CA ASN A 410 6.41 30.15 -13.93
C ASN A 410 5.78 30.80 -12.67
N HIS A 411 5.99 30.20 -11.49
CA HIS A 411 5.52 30.57 -10.15
C HIS A 411 5.78 32.03 -9.69
N ARG A 412 6.42 32.87 -10.52
CA ARG A 412 6.62 34.32 -10.28
C ARG A 412 5.94 35.23 -11.32
N GLY A 413 5.08 34.71 -12.20
CA GLY A 413 4.24 35.53 -13.08
C GLY A 413 4.94 36.19 -14.28
N HIS A 414 6.10 35.69 -14.71
CA HIS A 414 6.76 36.16 -15.94
C HIS A 414 6.58 35.15 -17.09
N ALA A 415 6.24 35.66 -18.28
CA ALA A 415 6.13 34.87 -19.52
C ALA A 415 7.53 34.43 -20.01
N VAL A 416 7.71 33.13 -20.22
CA VAL A 416 8.97 32.56 -20.76
C VAL A 416 8.76 32.25 -22.25
N LYS A 417 9.55 32.88 -23.13
CA LYS A 417 9.57 32.55 -24.57
C LYS A 417 10.35 31.26 -24.78
N HIS A 418 9.68 30.17 -25.14
CA HIS A 418 10.31 28.99 -25.73
C HIS A 418 9.90 28.85 -27.20
N GLY A 419 10.88 28.53 -28.07
CA GLY A 419 10.66 28.21 -29.49
C GLY A 419 9.85 26.92 -29.68
N PRO A 420 9.47 26.57 -30.92
CA PRO A 420 8.37 25.64 -31.18
C PRO A 420 8.81 24.20 -30.90
N ARG A 421 8.42 23.69 -29.73
CA ARG A 421 8.37 22.25 -29.45
C ARG A 421 6.92 21.90 -29.18
N TRP A 422 6.30 21.23 -30.13
CA TRP A 422 4.96 20.68 -29.97
C TRP A 422 5.09 19.28 -29.37
N PHE A 423 4.33 19.02 -28.31
CA PHE A 423 4.10 17.68 -27.78
C PHE A 423 2.61 17.40 -27.88
N TRP A 424 2.25 16.23 -28.41
CA TRP A 424 0.90 15.71 -28.29
C TRP A 424 0.94 14.44 -27.45
N PHE A 425 0.06 14.40 -26.45
CA PHE A 425 -0.28 13.20 -25.70
C PHE A 425 -1.69 12.81 -26.12
N VAL A 426 -1.85 11.59 -26.63
CA VAL A 426 -3.17 10.98 -26.81
C VAL A 426 -3.26 9.82 -25.84
N LEU A 427 -4.08 9.98 -24.80
CA LEU A 427 -4.48 8.90 -23.90
C LEU A 427 -5.64 8.15 -24.57
N SER A 428 -5.42 6.89 -24.93
CA SER A 428 -6.49 5.95 -25.26
C SER A 428 -6.59 4.91 -24.15
N SER A 429 -7.81 4.50 -23.81
CA SER A 429 -8.16 3.70 -22.65
C SER A 429 -7.81 2.20 -22.74
N ASP A 430 -7.12 1.74 -23.78
CA ASP A 430 -6.69 0.34 -23.89
C ASP A 430 -5.22 0.23 -24.30
N PHE A 431 -4.38 -0.13 -23.32
CA PHE A 431 -2.95 -0.39 -23.47
C PHE A 431 -2.69 -1.53 -24.45
N ARG A 432 -2.05 -1.27 -25.61
CA ARG A 432 -1.37 -2.35 -26.36
C ARG A 432 -0.22 -2.00 -27.31
N TRP A 433 0.11 -0.72 -27.58
CA TRP A 433 1.29 -0.39 -28.40
C TRP A 433 2.01 0.88 -27.96
N LEU A 434 3.35 0.87 -28.04
CA LEU A 434 4.22 2.04 -27.84
C LEU A 434 4.94 2.35 -29.16
N PHE A 435 4.67 3.51 -29.76
CA PHE A 435 5.46 4.01 -30.88
C PHE A 435 6.35 5.16 -30.44
N VAL A 436 7.65 5.06 -30.70
CA VAL A 436 8.63 6.14 -30.51
C VAL A 436 9.04 6.62 -31.90
N VAL A 437 8.72 7.86 -32.26
CA VAL A 437 9.27 8.51 -33.45
C VAL A 437 10.17 9.64 -33.02
N GLN A 438 11.46 9.51 -33.33
CA GLN A 438 12.46 10.56 -33.12
C GLN A 438 12.57 11.39 -34.40
N ILE A 439 12.23 12.68 -34.35
CA ILE A 439 12.53 13.63 -35.42
C ILE A 439 13.68 14.52 -34.93
N SER A 440 14.87 14.33 -35.49
CA SER A 440 16.01 15.21 -35.29
C SER A 440 15.85 16.48 -36.14
N THR A 441 15.74 17.64 -35.52
CA THR A 441 15.78 18.93 -36.23
C THR A 441 17.23 19.26 -36.60
N ALA A 442 17.56 19.26 -37.90
CA ALA A 442 18.80 19.87 -38.38
C ALA A 442 18.70 21.41 -38.25
N ALA A 443 19.68 22.02 -37.59
CA ALA A 443 19.78 23.46 -37.45
C ALA A 443 20.09 24.11 -38.81
N ALA A 444 19.26 25.05 -39.24
CA ALA A 444 19.55 25.90 -40.39
C ALA A 444 20.62 26.93 -39.98
N THR A 445 21.85 26.72 -40.45
CA THR A 445 22.90 27.75 -40.45
C THR A 445 23.01 28.29 -41.88
N THR A 446 22.89 29.60 -42.01
CA THR A 446 23.02 30.38 -43.24
C THR A 446 24.41 30.27 -43.85
N ARG A 447 24.54 29.82 -45.11
CA ARG A 447 25.33 30.46 -46.19
C ARG A 447 25.38 29.61 -47.49
N ARG A 448 25.06 30.30 -48.60
CA ARG A 448 25.49 30.19 -50.01
C ARG A 448 26.31 28.95 -50.48
N ALA A 449 25.76 28.38 -51.57
CA ALA A 449 26.42 27.89 -52.79
C ALA A 449 26.68 26.37 -52.98
N SER A 450 26.25 25.93 -54.18
CA SER A 450 26.83 24.88 -55.05
C SER A 450 26.45 23.41 -54.89
N ARG A 451 25.61 22.95 -55.84
CA ARG A 451 25.66 21.73 -56.68
C ARG A 451 25.87 20.32 -56.08
N ARG A 452 25.06 19.41 -56.64
CA ARG A 452 25.19 17.94 -56.81
C ARG A 452 24.72 17.04 -55.65
N GLY A 453 23.57 16.41 -55.87
CA GLY A 453 23.47 14.98 -56.16
C GLY A 453 23.53 13.96 -55.01
N SER A 454 22.61 13.00 -55.11
CA SER A 454 22.57 11.69 -54.42
C SER A 454 22.08 11.73 -52.96
N LEU A 455 21.33 10.78 -52.40
CA LEU A 455 20.47 9.66 -52.82
C LEU A 455 19.96 9.07 -51.48
N LEU A 456 18.90 8.25 -51.51
CA LEU A 456 18.48 7.29 -50.47
C LEU A 456 17.67 7.90 -49.30
N ARG A 457 16.64 7.24 -48.75
CA ARG A 457 16.06 5.91 -48.97
C ARG A 457 14.63 5.92 -48.38
N SER A 458 13.69 5.33 -49.09
CA SER A 458 12.43 4.86 -48.55
C SER A 458 12.66 3.78 -47.50
N VAL A 459 11.92 3.78 -46.40
CA VAL A 459 11.60 2.54 -45.66
C VAL A 459 10.13 2.58 -45.24
N THR A 460 9.50 1.45 -45.57
CA THR A 460 8.12 1.01 -45.47
C THR A 460 7.66 0.77 -44.03
N THR A 461 6.37 1.02 -43.79
CA THR A 461 5.61 0.53 -42.63
C THR A 461 5.03 -0.85 -42.94
N GLU A 462 5.38 -1.86 -42.16
CA GLU A 462 4.59 -3.09 -42.05
C GLU A 462 4.00 -3.17 -40.64
N ALA A 463 2.68 -3.29 -40.58
CA ALA A 463 1.93 -3.63 -39.39
C ALA A 463 1.51 -5.10 -39.52
N THR A 464 1.72 -5.88 -38.47
CA THR A 464 1.13 -7.22 -38.30
C THR A 464 0.69 -7.37 -36.83
N PRO A 465 -0.36 -8.19 -36.57
CA PRO A 465 -1.45 -7.90 -35.64
C PRO A 465 -1.11 -7.91 -34.14
#